data_AF-A0AAD8JFB9-F1
#
_entry.id   AF-A0AAD8JFB9-F1
#
_cell.length_a   1.000
_cell.length_b   1.000
_cell.length_c   1.000
_cell.angle_alpha   90.00
_cell.angle_beta   90.00
_cell.angle_gamma   90.00
#
_symmetry.space_group_name_H-M   'P 1'
#
loop_
_entity.id
_entity.type
_entity.pdbx_description
1 polymer ?
#
loop_
_entity_poly.entity_id
_entity_poly.type
_entity_poly.pdbx_seq_one_letter_code
_entity_poly.pdbx_strand_id
1 'polypeptide(L)'
;MGRSNSFILCSIFLFILPNSALAEGNGIISIGSSISAADKASSWDSPSGDFAFGFQKVQEKDQFLLSIWYAKLPEQTIVWFLNVGTTVPAGSKVQLTDDRGLVLSDTQGKELWKSEPFSGIASRGVFSDTGNFKIVGSDSSVLWDTFSNPTDTILPTQTLEVYGTLYSRRTENNFSKGRFQLRLLNDGNLVLNTREVLTNNPYDTYYSSDTSDTNPSNRGYQYYHPKVFSGTSKWTAVLKIPDNICLAILGGRGSGACGFNNVCSVDDSGTSNCACPESYSLLDENDKRGSCKPNYTQNCDHNGSSEDVYDFVEVIDTDWPLSDYEQLKPISELECKTQCLNDCFCAVAIYLDDQGSCWKKKLPLSNGKKDKSVNRKGFIKFNKA
;
A
#
# COMPACT_ATOMS: atom_id res chain seq x y z
N MET A 1 -54.45 -67.74 21.35
CA MET A 1 -53.25 -66.89 21.56
C MET A 1 -52.50 -66.78 20.24
N GLY A 2 -52.91 -65.87 19.36
CA GLY A 2 -52.20 -65.56 18.12
C GLY A 2 -51.37 -64.30 18.33
N ARG A 3 -50.05 -64.38 18.14
CA ARG A 3 -49.14 -63.23 18.21
C ARG A 3 -49.09 -62.56 16.83
N SER A 4 -49.54 -61.30 16.80
CA SER A 4 -49.44 -60.38 15.67
C SER A 4 -48.00 -59.87 15.53
N ASN A 5 -47.36 -60.12 14.39
CA ASN A 5 -46.08 -59.50 14.02
C ASN A 5 -46.36 -58.18 13.29
N SER A 6 -46.03 -57.07 13.95
CA SER A 6 -46.11 -55.72 13.39
C SER A 6 -44.83 -55.41 12.60
N PHE A 7 -44.92 -55.25 11.28
CA PHE A 7 -43.83 -54.74 10.45
C PHE A 7 -43.89 -53.21 10.41
N ILE A 8 -42.88 -52.55 10.98
CA ILE A 8 -42.68 -51.10 10.88
C ILE A 8 -41.97 -50.83 9.56
N LEU A 9 -42.68 -50.23 8.59
CA LEU A 9 -42.10 -49.71 7.35
C LEU A 9 -41.38 -48.39 7.69
N CYS A 10 -40.04 -48.39 7.70
CA CYS A 10 -39.24 -47.19 7.87
C CYS A 10 -39.12 -46.47 6.52
N SER A 11 -39.98 -45.48 6.27
CA SER A 11 -39.89 -44.64 5.07
C SER A 11 -38.68 -43.71 5.16
N ILE A 12 -37.62 -44.04 4.43
CA ILE A 12 -36.46 -43.16 4.24
C ILE A 12 -36.88 -42.00 3.32
N PHE A 13 -37.18 -40.84 3.90
CA PHE A 13 -37.26 -39.57 3.17
C PHE A 13 -35.84 -39.14 2.81
N LEU A 14 -35.41 -39.40 1.57
CA LEU A 14 -34.25 -38.76 0.96
C LEU A 14 -34.57 -37.26 0.80
N PHE A 15 -34.17 -36.46 1.79
CA PHE A 15 -34.06 -35.01 1.61
C PHE A 15 -32.97 -34.76 0.56
N ILE A 16 -33.40 -34.45 -0.67
CA ILE A 16 -32.53 -33.87 -1.69
C ILE A 16 -32.18 -32.47 -1.18
N LEU A 17 -31.06 -32.37 -0.46
CA LEU A 17 -30.44 -31.08 -0.17
C LEU A 17 -30.18 -30.40 -1.53
N PRO A 18 -30.48 -29.10 -1.68
CA PRO A 18 -30.06 -28.39 -2.88
C PRO A 18 -28.55 -28.55 -2.96
N ASN A 19 -28.07 -29.13 -4.07
CA ASN A 19 -26.65 -29.13 -4.40
C ASN A 19 -26.19 -27.68 -4.39
N SER A 20 -25.60 -27.23 -3.27
CA SER A 20 -24.62 -26.17 -3.31
C SER A 20 -23.46 -26.78 -4.08
N ALA A 21 -23.47 -26.57 -5.39
CA ALA A 21 -22.31 -26.84 -6.23
C ALA A 21 -21.16 -26.05 -5.61
N LEU A 22 -20.28 -26.74 -4.88
CA LEU A 22 -18.90 -26.30 -4.77
C LEU A 22 -18.40 -26.37 -6.20
N ALA A 23 -18.33 -25.22 -6.87
CA ALA A 23 -17.75 -25.13 -8.19
C ALA A 23 -16.25 -25.43 -8.03
N GLU A 24 -15.85 -26.69 -8.18
CA GLU A 24 -14.48 -27.02 -8.56
C GLU A 24 -14.30 -26.50 -9.98
N GLY A 25 -14.00 -25.21 -10.10
CA GLY A 25 -13.74 -24.56 -11.37
C GLY A 25 -12.49 -25.18 -11.97
N ASN A 26 -12.58 -25.71 -13.19
CA ASN A 26 -11.43 -26.16 -13.97
C ASN A 26 -10.49 -25.01 -14.40
N GLY A 27 -10.59 -23.84 -13.77
CA GLY A 27 -9.89 -22.60 -14.13
C GLY A 27 -10.33 -21.98 -15.45
N ILE A 28 -11.38 -22.50 -16.12
CA ILE A 28 -11.85 -21.97 -17.42
C ILE A 28 -13.10 -21.12 -17.23
N ILE A 29 -13.04 -19.89 -17.73
CA ILE A 29 -14.13 -18.92 -17.68
C ILE A 29 -14.66 -18.71 -19.11
N SER A 30 -15.90 -19.09 -19.37
CA SER A 30 -16.53 -18.90 -20.69
C SER A 30 -16.83 -17.42 -20.96
N ILE A 31 -16.80 -17.02 -22.23
CA ILE A 31 -17.32 -15.72 -22.66
C ILE A 31 -18.77 -15.56 -22.20
N GLY A 32 -19.12 -14.37 -21.72
CA GLY A 32 -20.42 -14.04 -21.15
C GLY A 32 -20.52 -14.28 -19.65
N SER A 33 -19.58 -15.03 -19.06
CA SER A 33 -19.55 -15.28 -17.62
C SER A 33 -19.35 -13.98 -16.84
N SER A 34 -20.00 -13.90 -15.68
CA SER A 34 -19.94 -12.71 -14.85
C SER A 34 -20.14 -13.00 -13.38
N ILE A 35 -19.61 -12.11 -12.55
CA ILE A 35 -19.79 -12.09 -11.10
C ILE A 35 -20.25 -10.68 -10.69
N SER A 36 -21.05 -10.60 -9.63
CA SER A 36 -21.59 -9.35 -9.12
C SER A 36 -21.12 -9.11 -7.69
N ALA A 37 -20.87 -7.84 -7.35
CA ALA A 37 -20.48 -7.40 -6.03
C ALA A 37 -21.62 -7.62 -5.03
N ALA A 38 -21.38 -8.39 -3.99
CA ALA A 38 -22.32 -8.68 -2.92
C ALA A 38 -21.55 -9.21 -1.69
N ASP A 39 -22.15 -9.15 -0.50
CA ASP A 39 -21.52 -9.67 0.73
C ASP A 39 -21.14 -11.16 0.66
N LYS A 40 -21.88 -11.92 -0.15
CA LYS A 40 -21.57 -13.31 -0.51
C LYS A 40 -21.47 -13.45 -2.02
N ALA A 41 -20.57 -12.68 -2.63
CA ALA A 41 -20.29 -12.80 -4.05
C ALA A 41 -19.70 -14.18 -4.38
N SER A 42 -20.11 -14.74 -5.52
CA SER A 42 -19.39 -15.83 -6.17
C SER A 42 -18.03 -15.35 -6.67
N SER A 43 -17.02 -16.21 -6.65
CA SER A 43 -15.70 -15.98 -7.27
C SER A 43 -15.46 -16.93 -8.44
N TRP A 44 -14.47 -16.59 -9.26
CA TRP A 44 -13.81 -17.57 -10.13
C TRP A 44 -12.57 -18.09 -9.41
N ASP A 45 -12.52 -19.39 -9.18
CA ASP A 45 -11.46 -20.01 -8.38
C ASP A 45 -10.42 -20.68 -9.29
N SER A 46 -9.17 -20.71 -8.85
CA SER A 46 -8.14 -21.51 -9.51
C SER A 46 -8.45 -23.00 -9.32
N PRO A 47 -7.98 -23.91 -10.20
CA PRO A 47 -8.18 -25.35 -10.06
C PRO A 47 -7.83 -25.93 -8.69
N SER A 48 -6.78 -25.44 -8.04
CA SER A 48 -6.38 -25.83 -6.68
C SER A 48 -7.25 -25.22 -5.58
N GLY A 49 -8.02 -24.18 -5.90
CA GLY A 49 -8.74 -23.33 -4.94
C GLY A 49 -7.82 -22.47 -4.06
N ASP A 50 -6.54 -22.35 -4.37
CA ASP A 50 -5.62 -21.49 -3.60
C ASP A 50 -5.89 -20.02 -3.83
N PHE A 51 -6.33 -19.67 -5.05
CA PHE A 51 -6.66 -18.30 -5.44
C PHE A 51 -8.12 -18.18 -5.86
N ALA A 52 -8.69 -17.01 -5.58
CA ALA A 52 -10.02 -16.62 -6.05
C ALA A 52 -9.93 -15.23 -6.71
N PHE A 53 -10.68 -15.05 -7.79
CA PHE A 53 -10.88 -13.79 -8.50
C PHE A 53 -12.32 -13.31 -8.31
N GLY A 54 -12.50 -12.08 -7.87
CA GLY A 54 -13.83 -11.49 -7.73
C GLY A 54 -13.90 -10.25 -6.86
N PHE A 55 -15.03 -10.04 -6.19
CA PHE A 55 -15.26 -8.86 -5.38
C PHE A 55 -14.97 -9.12 -3.89
N GLN A 56 -14.00 -8.38 -3.35
CA GLN A 56 -13.71 -8.33 -1.91
C GLN A 56 -14.32 -7.10 -1.27
N LYS A 57 -14.94 -7.25 -0.11
CA LYS A 57 -15.43 -6.12 0.69
C LYS A 57 -14.24 -5.52 1.45
N VAL A 58 -13.90 -4.27 1.16
CA VAL A 58 -12.65 -3.64 1.64
C VAL A 58 -12.88 -2.43 2.57
N GLN A 59 -14.13 -2.02 2.78
CA GLN A 59 -14.49 -0.94 3.70
C GLN A 59 -15.81 -1.27 4.40
N GLU A 60 -16.06 -0.62 5.54
CA GLU A 60 -17.30 -0.79 6.31
C GLU A 60 -18.57 -0.33 5.54
N LYS A 61 -18.42 0.52 4.51
CA LYS A 61 -19.53 1.16 3.77
C LYS A 61 -20.06 0.37 2.56
N ASP A 62 -20.14 -0.96 2.61
CA ASP A 62 -20.62 -1.81 1.51
C ASP A 62 -19.93 -1.53 0.16
N GLN A 63 -18.62 -1.27 0.22
CA GLN A 63 -17.78 -1.02 -0.94
C GLN A 63 -16.93 -2.24 -1.27
N PHE A 64 -16.93 -2.61 -2.55
CA PHE A 64 -16.29 -3.81 -3.07
C PHE A 64 -15.14 -3.46 -4.00
N LEU A 65 -14.09 -4.26 -3.96
CA LEU A 65 -12.92 -4.15 -4.82
C LEU A 65 -12.84 -5.39 -5.69
N LEU A 66 -12.67 -5.21 -7.00
CA LEU A 66 -12.34 -6.31 -7.89
C LEU A 66 -10.87 -6.70 -7.68
N SER A 67 -10.62 -7.93 -7.26
CA SER A 67 -9.31 -8.39 -6.79
C SER A 67 -9.07 -9.89 -7.01
N ILE A 68 -7.82 -10.31 -6.80
CA ILE A 68 -7.40 -11.68 -6.59
C ILE A 68 -6.84 -11.79 -5.17
N TRP A 69 -7.20 -12.86 -4.46
CA TRP A 69 -6.72 -13.15 -3.11
C TRP A 69 -6.42 -14.63 -2.91
N TYR A 70 -5.66 -14.93 -1.86
CA TYR A 70 -5.51 -16.31 -1.37
C TYR A 70 -6.80 -16.76 -0.67
N ALA A 71 -7.54 -17.69 -1.26
CA ALA A 71 -8.88 -18.08 -0.82
C ALA A 71 -8.89 -18.97 0.44
N LYS A 72 -7.81 -19.73 0.66
CA LYS A 72 -7.66 -20.65 1.80
C LYS A 72 -7.12 -19.99 3.07
N LEU A 73 -6.70 -18.74 3.00
CA LEU A 73 -6.23 -18.02 4.18
C LEU A 73 -7.42 -17.48 4.99
N PRO A 74 -7.39 -17.55 6.34
CA PRO A 74 -8.43 -16.95 7.17
C PRO A 74 -8.58 -15.45 6.91
N GLU A 75 -7.45 -14.76 6.77
CA GLU A 75 -7.38 -13.40 6.26
C GLU A 75 -7.11 -13.47 4.75
N GLN A 76 -8.17 -13.29 3.96
CA GLN A 76 -8.17 -13.38 2.49
C GLN A 76 -7.27 -12.33 1.84
N THR A 77 -5.97 -12.59 1.87
CA THR A 77 -4.92 -11.63 1.49
C THR A 77 -5.00 -11.32 0.01
N ILE A 78 -5.26 -10.06 -0.32
CA ILE A 78 -5.31 -9.55 -1.70
C ILE A 78 -3.89 -9.47 -2.26
N VAL A 79 -3.69 -10.01 -3.47
CA VAL A 79 -2.40 -10.08 -4.18
C VAL A 79 -2.43 -9.40 -5.55
N TRP A 80 -3.63 -9.09 -6.04
CA TRP A 80 -3.84 -8.27 -7.22
C TRP A 80 -5.17 -7.55 -7.08
N PHE A 81 -5.28 -6.33 -7.62
CA PHE A 81 -6.52 -5.58 -7.62
C PHE A 81 -6.57 -4.61 -8.79
N LEU A 82 -7.76 -4.11 -9.08
CA LEU A 82 -7.94 -3.13 -10.13
C LEU A 82 -7.32 -1.78 -9.73
N ASN A 83 -6.22 -1.42 -10.38
CA ASN A 83 -5.33 -0.30 -10.04
C ASN A 83 -5.86 1.09 -10.44
N VAL A 84 -7.17 1.33 -10.30
CA VAL A 84 -7.80 2.64 -10.52
C VAL A 84 -8.41 3.22 -9.25
N GLY A 85 -8.11 2.64 -8.08
CA GLY A 85 -8.57 3.13 -6.78
C GLY A 85 -10.10 3.15 -6.60
N THR A 86 -10.84 2.52 -7.51
CA THR A 86 -12.29 2.55 -7.54
C THR A 86 -12.81 1.33 -6.82
N THR A 87 -13.38 1.56 -5.64
CA THR A 87 -14.33 0.61 -5.06
C THR A 87 -15.69 0.83 -5.70
N VAL A 88 -16.51 -0.21 -5.72
CA VAL A 88 -17.81 -0.21 -6.36
C VAL A 88 -18.90 -0.62 -5.37
N PRO A 89 -20.13 -0.09 -5.49
CA PRO A 89 -21.24 -0.51 -4.65
C PRO A 89 -21.69 -1.94 -4.97
N ALA A 90 -22.42 -2.55 -4.03
CA ALA A 90 -23.14 -3.81 -4.27
C ALA A 90 -24.00 -3.75 -5.54
N GLY A 91 -24.06 -4.85 -6.28
CA GLY A 91 -24.76 -4.97 -7.56
C GLY A 91 -23.93 -4.58 -8.79
N SER A 92 -22.76 -3.95 -8.60
CA SER A 92 -21.80 -3.75 -9.69
C SER A 92 -21.29 -5.09 -10.22
N LYS A 93 -20.94 -5.17 -11.50
CA LYS A 93 -20.70 -6.45 -12.19
C LYS A 93 -19.41 -6.42 -12.99
N VAL A 94 -18.61 -7.49 -12.91
CA VAL A 94 -17.56 -7.77 -13.89
C VAL A 94 -17.99 -8.92 -14.79
N GLN A 95 -17.76 -8.77 -16.09
CA GLN A 95 -18.12 -9.75 -17.10
C GLN A 95 -16.96 -9.95 -18.08
N LEU A 96 -16.72 -11.19 -18.49
CA LEU A 96 -15.80 -11.50 -19.59
C LEU A 96 -16.56 -11.43 -20.92
N THR A 97 -16.03 -10.66 -21.86
CA THR A 97 -16.58 -10.42 -23.20
C THR A 97 -15.53 -10.81 -24.25
N ASP A 98 -15.98 -11.19 -25.43
CA ASP A 98 -15.13 -11.61 -26.55
C ASP A 98 -14.39 -10.43 -27.20
N ASP A 99 -15.01 -9.25 -27.23
CA ASP A 99 -14.51 -8.05 -27.90
C ASP A 99 -13.78 -7.05 -26.97
N ARG A 100 -14.15 -6.99 -25.68
CA ARG A 100 -13.60 -6.03 -24.71
C ARG A 100 -12.84 -6.67 -23.55
N GLY A 101 -12.85 -8.00 -23.45
CA GLY A 101 -12.22 -8.74 -22.37
C GLY A 101 -12.99 -8.58 -21.06
N LEU A 102 -12.30 -8.32 -19.95
CA LEU A 102 -12.96 -8.06 -18.67
C LEU A 102 -13.56 -6.66 -18.67
N VAL A 103 -14.86 -6.54 -18.39
CA VAL A 103 -15.57 -5.27 -18.32
C VAL A 103 -16.21 -5.15 -16.94
N LEU A 104 -15.80 -4.12 -16.18
CA LEU A 104 -16.42 -3.73 -14.92
C LEU A 104 -17.47 -2.65 -15.20
N SER A 105 -18.67 -2.85 -14.67
CA SER A 105 -19.82 -1.97 -14.84
C SER A 105 -20.50 -1.67 -13.51
N ASP A 106 -21.08 -0.47 -13.39
CA ASP A 106 -21.89 -0.10 -12.24
C ASP A 106 -23.27 -0.77 -12.27
N THR A 107 -24.10 -0.48 -11.26
CA THR A 107 -25.46 -1.04 -11.13
C THR A 107 -26.42 -0.63 -12.25
N GLN A 108 -26.09 0.38 -13.04
CA GLN A 108 -26.85 0.85 -14.20
C GLN A 108 -26.29 0.32 -15.52
N GLY A 109 -25.20 -0.47 -15.48
CA GLY A 109 -24.53 -1.00 -16.66
C GLY A 109 -23.54 -0.05 -17.32
N LYS A 110 -23.23 1.10 -16.69
CA LYS A 110 -22.19 2.01 -17.19
C LYS A 110 -20.82 1.36 -17.01
N GLU A 111 -20.02 1.35 -18.06
CA GLU A 111 -18.62 0.89 -18.02
C GLU A 111 -17.79 1.79 -17.09
N LEU A 112 -17.18 1.18 -16.07
CA LEU A 112 -16.26 1.84 -15.13
C LEU A 112 -14.80 1.55 -15.51
N TRP A 113 -14.54 0.36 -16.02
CA TRP A 113 -13.22 -0.08 -16.44
C TRP A 113 -13.33 -1.28 -17.40
N LYS A 114 -12.31 -1.48 -18.22
CA LYS A 114 -12.10 -2.72 -18.96
C LYS A 114 -10.62 -3.09 -19.05
N SER A 115 -10.32 -4.37 -19.28
CA SER A 115 -8.96 -4.80 -19.63
C SER A 115 -8.44 -4.00 -20.82
N GLU A 116 -7.13 -3.73 -20.84
CA GLU A 116 -6.51 -2.90 -21.87
C GLU A 116 -6.86 -3.38 -23.28
N PRO A 117 -6.93 -2.47 -24.27
CA PRO A 117 -7.23 -2.85 -25.64
C PRO A 117 -6.24 -3.92 -26.13
N PHE A 118 -6.77 -5.03 -26.61
CA PHE A 118 -6.00 -6.09 -27.24
C PHE A 118 -6.49 -6.32 -28.67
N SER A 119 -5.62 -6.88 -29.50
CA SER A 119 -5.97 -7.28 -30.86
C SER A 119 -6.43 -8.73 -30.87
N GLY A 120 -7.58 -9.02 -31.50
CA GLY A 120 -8.13 -10.37 -31.62
C GLY A 120 -9.47 -10.54 -30.91
N ILE A 121 -9.96 -11.78 -30.86
CA ILE A 121 -11.23 -12.14 -30.23
C ILE A 121 -10.92 -13.07 -29.06
N ALA A 122 -11.34 -12.68 -27.85
CA ALA A 122 -11.19 -13.52 -26.68
C ALA A 122 -12.11 -14.75 -26.80
N SER A 123 -11.53 -15.93 -26.54
CA SER A 123 -12.24 -17.21 -26.59
C SER A 123 -12.65 -17.72 -25.21
N ARG A 124 -11.84 -17.42 -24.18
CA ARG A 124 -12.03 -17.83 -22.78
C ARG A 124 -11.11 -17.06 -21.86
N GLY A 125 -11.47 -17.03 -20.58
CA GLY A 125 -10.56 -16.73 -19.48
C GLY A 125 -9.94 -18.01 -18.95
N VAL A 126 -8.70 -17.94 -18.48
CA VAL A 126 -7.99 -19.03 -17.82
C VAL A 126 -7.40 -18.50 -16.53
N PHE A 127 -7.80 -19.08 -15.39
CA PHE A 127 -7.24 -18.78 -14.09
C PHE A 127 -6.40 -19.97 -13.60
N SER A 128 -5.08 -19.77 -13.50
CA SER A 128 -4.13 -20.82 -13.13
C SER A 128 -3.81 -20.84 -11.64
N ASP A 129 -3.29 -21.97 -11.17
CA ASP A 129 -2.81 -22.15 -9.79
C ASP A 129 -1.56 -21.32 -9.44
N THR A 130 -1.04 -20.55 -10.39
CA THR A 130 -0.02 -19.52 -10.12
C THR A 130 -0.65 -18.22 -9.61
N GLY A 131 -1.98 -18.07 -9.67
CA GLY A 131 -2.69 -16.82 -9.41
C GLY A 131 -2.75 -15.88 -10.61
N ASN A 132 -2.35 -16.33 -11.80
CA ASN A 132 -2.44 -15.54 -13.03
C ASN A 132 -3.80 -15.77 -13.71
N PHE A 133 -4.58 -14.69 -13.89
CA PHE A 133 -5.78 -14.71 -14.73
C PHE A 133 -5.42 -14.20 -16.12
N LYS A 134 -5.70 -15.00 -17.15
CA LYS A 134 -5.40 -14.72 -18.55
C LYS A 134 -6.68 -14.66 -19.39
N ILE A 135 -6.72 -13.72 -20.32
CA ILE A 135 -7.67 -13.72 -21.43
C ILE A 135 -6.96 -14.34 -22.63
N VAL A 136 -7.55 -15.39 -23.20
CA VAL A 136 -6.92 -16.20 -24.25
C VAL A 136 -7.72 -16.12 -25.55
N GLY A 137 -7.04 -15.81 -26.65
CA GLY A 137 -7.61 -15.73 -27.99
C GLY A 137 -7.99 -17.08 -28.57
N SER A 138 -8.75 -17.08 -29.68
CA SER A 138 -9.12 -18.30 -30.40
C SER A 138 -7.91 -19.09 -30.93
N ASP A 139 -6.82 -18.39 -31.22
CA ASP A 139 -5.52 -18.95 -31.64
C ASP A 139 -4.63 -19.41 -30.46
N SER A 140 -5.17 -19.38 -29.23
CA SER A 140 -4.46 -19.66 -27.98
C SER A 140 -3.38 -18.64 -27.60
N SER A 141 -3.32 -17.48 -28.26
CA SER A 141 -2.50 -16.36 -27.81
C SER A 141 -3.01 -15.79 -26.48
N VAL A 142 -2.11 -15.27 -25.66
CA VAL A 142 -2.48 -14.52 -24.45
C VAL A 142 -2.73 -13.07 -24.87
N LEU A 143 -3.99 -12.63 -24.73
CA LEU A 143 -4.41 -11.29 -25.14
C LEU A 143 -4.20 -10.26 -24.02
N TRP A 144 -4.38 -10.69 -22.76
CA TRP A 144 -4.19 -9.87 -21.57
C TRP A 144 -4.03 -10.78 -20.35
N ASP A 145 -3.25 -10.37 -19.35
CA ASP A 145 -3.16 -11.09 -18.09
C ASP A 145 -2.79 -10.21 -16.89
N THR A 146 -3.07 -10.73 -15.68
CA THR A 146 -2.84 -10.00 -14.43
C THR A 146 -1.37 -9.90 -14.05
N PHE A 147 -0.52 -10.84 -14.49
CA PHE A 147 0.91 -10.82 -14.18
C PHE A 147 1.66 -9.70 -14.93
N SER A 148 1.25 -9.39 -16.16
CA SER A 148 1.74 -8.23 -16.90
C SER A 148 1.22 -6.88 -16.34
N ASN A 149 0.27 -6.91 -15.41
CA ASN A 149 -0.36 -5.74 -14.81
C ASN A 149 -0.26 -5.75 -13.26
N PRO A 150 0.96 -5.77 -12.68
CA PRO A 150 1.13 -5.88 -11.24
C PRO A 150 0.59 -4.66 -10.48
N THR A 151 0.34 -4.86 -9.18
CA THR A 151 -0.12 -3.80 -8.26
C THR A 151 0.95 -3.49 -7.21
N ASP A 152 0.79 -4.02 -5.99
CA ASP A 152 1.72 -3.88 -4.88
C ASP A 152 2.44 -5.20 -4.51
N THR A 153 2.11 -6.29 -5.22
CA THR A 153 2.59 -7.64 -4.94
C THR A 153 3.10 -8.32 -6.21
N ILE A 154 4.21 -9.05 -6.10
CA ILE A 154 4.70 -10.01 -7.11
C ILE A 154 4.45 -11.42 -6.56
N LEU A 155 3.78 -12.26 -7.34
CA LEU A 155 3.55 -13.66 -7.00
C LEU A 155 4.69 -14.58 -7.47
N PRO A 156 4.79 -15.80 -6.94
CA PRO A 156 5.67 -16.82 -7.51
C PRO A 156 5.42 -16.97 -9.02
N THR A 157 6.48 -17.19 -9.80
CA THR A 157 6.47 -17.30 -11.28
C THR A 157 6.12 -16.01 -12.04
N GLN A 158 5.72 -14.93 -11.37
CA GLN A 158 5.52 -13.64 -12.00
C GLN A 158 6.86 -12.97 -12.29
N THR A 159 7.07 -12.56 -13.54
CA THR A 159 8.26 -11.82 -13.96
C THR A 159 7.97 -10.33 -13.94
N LEU A 160 8.84 -9.55 -13.29
CA LEU A 160 8.85 -8.09 -13.42
C LEU A 160 9.73 -7.74 -14.61
N GLU A 161 9.11 -7.29 -15.70
CA GLU A 161 9.83 -6.86 -16.89
C GLU A 161 10.58 -5.54 -16.65
N VAL A 162 11.55 -5.25 -17.52
CA VAL A 162 12.26 -3.98 -17.55
C VAL A 162 11.26 -2.83 -17.70
N TYR A 163 11.47 -1.72 -16.98
CA TYR A 163 10.50 -0.62 -16.76
C TYR A 163 9.28 -0.98 -15.90
N GLY A 164 9.14 -2.25 -15.53
CA GLY A 164 8.11 -2.73 -14.62
C GLY A 164 8.17 -2.00 -13.28
N THR A 165 7.00 -1.60 -12.80
CA THR A 165 6.86 -0.82 -11.57
C THR A 165 5.72 -1.36 -10.72
N LEU A 166 5.99 -1.57 -9.44
CA LEU A 166 4.98 -1.80 -8.43
C LEU A 166 4.78 -0.55 -7.60
N TYR A 167 3.54 -0.35 -7.16
CA TYR A 167 3.15 0.78 -6.33
C TYR A 167 2.55 0.26 -5.04
N SER A 168 3.07 0.75 -3.90
CA SER A 168 2.37 0.59 -2.62
C SER A 168 0.92 1.07 -2.71
N ARG A 169 0.03 0.53 -1.88
CA ARG A 169 -1.28 1.14 -1.61
C ARG A 169 -1.11 2.46 -0.86
N ARG A 170 -2.09 3.38 -1.00
CA ARG A 170 -2.05 4.67 -0.31
C ARG A 170 -2.21 4.52 1.19
N THR A 171 -3.16 3.70 1.62
CA THR A 171 -3.34 3.27 3.01
C THR A 171 -3.82 1.81 3.01
N GLU A 172 -4.01 1.21 4.19
CA GLU A 172 -4.50 -0.17 4.33
C GLU A 172 -5.81 -0.41 3.57
N ASN A 173 -6.75 0.55 3.66
CA ASN A 173 -8.09 0.47 3.06
C ASN A 173 -8.24 1.31 1.78
N ASN A 174 -7.16 1.95 1.31
CA ASN A 174 -7.16 2.75 0.08
C ASN A 174 -6.21 2.14 -0.96
N PHE A 175 -6.80 1.42 -1.91
CA PHE A 175 -6.13 0.69 -2.98
C PHE A 175 -5.68 1.57 -4.15
N SER A 176 -5.72 2.89 -4.00
CA SER A 176 -5.07 3.79 -4.96
C SER A 176 -3.55 3.70 -4.84
N LYS A 177 -2.82 4.03 -5.91
CA LYS A 177 -1.35 4.06 -5.89
C LYS A 177 -0.83 5.05 -4.82
N GLY A 178 -0.14 4.53 -3.82
CA GLY A 178 0.53 5.24 -2.70
C GLY A 178 1.81 5.94 -3.12
N ARG A 179 2.74 6.29 -2.22
CA ARG A 179 3.95 7.07 -2.57
C ARG A 179 5.20 6.24 -2.83
N PHE A 180 5.24 5.00 -2.36
CA PHE A 180 6.39 4.11 -2.51
C PHE A 180 6.24 3.27 -3.77
N GLN A 181 7.35 3.06 -4.46
CA GLN A 181 7.40 2.23 -5.65
C GLN A 181 8.67 1.37 -5.68
N LEU A 182 8.54 0.20 -6.27
CA LEU A 182 9.63 -0.69 -6.67
C LEU A 182 9.73 -0.65 -8.20
N ARG A 183 10.92 -0.42 -8.73
CA ARG A 183 11.12 -0.26 -10.18
C ARG A 183 12.28 -1.12 -10.65
N LEU A 184 12.06 -1.85 -11.74
CA LEU A 184 13.16 -2.43 -12.52
C LEU A 184 13.54 -1.42 -13.60
N LEU A 185 14.72 -0.83 -13.47
CA LEU A 185 15.23 0.16 -14.42
C LEU A 185 15.67 -0.50 -15.74
N ASN A 186 15.90 0.33 -16.76
CA ASN A 186 16.28 -0.12 -18.10
C ASN A 186 17.62 -0.85 -18.18
N ASP A 187 18.50 -0.56 -17.22
CA ASP A 187 19.80 -1.17 -17.03
C ASP A 187 19.73 -2.43 -16.15
N GLY A 188 18.54 -2.96 -15.83
CA GLY A 188 18.38 -4.14 -14.99
C GLY A 188 18.59 -3.89 -13.49
N ASN A 189 18.81 -2.65 -13.05
CA ASN A 189 18.93 -2.34 -11.65
C ASN A 189 17.54 -2.25 -10.97
N LEU A 190 17.36 -2.95 -9.85
CA LEU A 190 16.12 -2.92 -9.08
C LEU A 190 16.24 -1.86 -7.98
N VAL A 191 15.35 -0.87 -8.00
CA VAL A 191 15.41 0.27 -7.08
C VAL A 191 14.11 0.47 -6.32
N LEU A 192 14.23 1.01 -5.10
CA LEU A 192 13.10 1.53 -4.34
C LEU A 192 13.26 3.05 -4.20
N ASN A 193 12.17 3.76 -4.47
CA ASN A 193 12.12 5.19 -4.28
C ASN A 193 10.70 5.68 -3.96
N THR A 194 10.60 6.92 -3.48
CA THR A 194 9.31 7.60 -3.36
C THR A 194 9.00 8.35 -4.66
N ARG A 195 7.75 8.80 -4.83
CA ARG A 195 7.35 9.63 -5.97
C ARG A 195 6.32 10.68 -5.58
N GLU A 196 6.20 11.68 -6.45
CA GLU A 196 5.05 12.57 -6.49
C GLU A 196 3.84 11.81 -7.07
N VAL A 197 2.69 11.86 -6.39
CA VAL A 197 1.54 10.97 -6.69
C VAL A 197 0.78 11.40 -7.94
N LEU A 198 0.71 12.71 -8.23
CA LEU A 198 -0.07 13.23 -9.36
C LEU A 198 0.63 13.01 -10.70
N THR A 199 1.92 13.33 -10.80
CA THR A 199 2.69 13.24 -12.04
C THR A 199 3.48 11.94 -12.16
N ASN A 200 3.47 11.10 -11.11
CA ASN A 200 4.32 9.92 -10.96
C ASN A 200 5.83 10.23 -11.05
N ASN A 201 6.24 11.48 -10.81
CA ASN A 201 7.64 11.84 -10.92
C ASN A 201 8.45 11.16 -9.80
N PRO A 202 9.41 10.28 -10.13
CA PRO A 202 10.25 9.62 -9.15
C PRO A 202 11.14 10.62 -8.40
N TYR A 203 11.28 10.44 -7.09
CA TYR A 203 12.32 11.08 -6.28
C TYR A 203 13.53 10.16 -6.12
N ASP A 204 14.51 10.63 -5.36
CA ASP A 204 15.78 9.95 -5.15
C ASP A 204 15.58 8.52 -4.61
N THR A 205 16.44 7.61 -5.07
CA THR A 205 16.44 6.21 -4.64
C THR A 205 16.97 6.09 -3.23
N TYR A 206 16.25 5.36 -2.37
CA TYR A 206 16.71 5.03 -1.02
C TYR A 206 17.22 3.59 -0.91
N TYR A 207 17.11 2.80 -1.98
CA TYR A 207 17.70 1.48 -2.10
C TYR A 207 17.96 1.15 -3.58
N SER A 208 19.07 0.47 -3.83
CA SER A 208 19.52 -0.09 -5.11
C SER A 208 19.97 -1.53 -4.86
N SER A 209 19.63 -2.44 -5.76
CA SER A 209 20.15 -3.82 -5.71
C SER A 209 21.56 -3.94 -6.30
N ASP A 210 22.04 -2.89 -6.97
CA ASP A 210 23.31 -2.84 -7.69
C ASP A 210 23.45 -3.98 -8.72
N THR A 211 22.33 -4.31 -9.35
CA THR A 211 22.23 -5.34 -10.40
C THR A 211 22.27 -4.73 -11.80
N SER A 212 22.81 -3.53 -11.95
CA SER A 212 22.94 -2.89 -13.27
C SER A 212 23.80 -3.75 -14.18
N ASP A 213 23.27 -4.03 -15.36
CA ASP A 213 23.92 -4.78 -16.41
C ASP A 213 23.65 -4.10 -17.76
N THR A 214 24.70 -3.88 -18.54
CA THR A 214 24.59 -3.29 -19.88
C THR A 214 24.12 -4.30 -20.93
N ASN A 215 24.07 -5.60 -20.60
CA ASN A 215 23.59 -6.64 -21.48
C ASN A 215 22.09 -6.94 -21.23
N PRO A 216 21.18 -6.51 -22.14
CA PRO A 216 19.74 -6.73 -21.99
C PRO A 216 19.34 -8.21 -22.10
N SER A 217 20.27 -9.11 -22.49
CA SER A 217 20.01 -10.54 -22.58
C SER A 217 20.13 -11.27 -21.22
N ASN A 218 20.73 -10.63 -20.22
CA ASN A 218 20.89 -11.22 -18.90
C ASN A 218 19.56 -11.13 -18.14
N ARG A 219 18.90 -12.29 -17.97
CA ARG A 219 17.67 -12.41 -17.20
C ARG A 219 18.01 -12.78 -15.77
N GLY A 220 17.38 -12.11 -14.81
CA GLY A 220 17.43 -12.53 -13.41
C GLY A 220 16.79 -13.91 -13.21
N TYR A 221 17.21 -14.61 -12.15
CA TYR A 221 16.60 -15.88 -11.74
C TYR A 221 15.58 -15.63 -10.62
N GLN A 222 14.38 -16.18 -10.77
CA GLN A 222 13.38 -16.18 -9.71
C GLN A 222 13.45 -17.49 -8.93
N TYR A 223 13.75 -17.40 -7.64
CA TYR A 223 13.62 -18.52 -6.71
C TYR A 223 12.37 -18.29 -5.85
N TYR A 224 11.47 -19.25 -5.84
CA TYR A 224 10.32 -19.23 -4.95
C TYR A 224 10.22 -20.55 -4.20
N HIS A 225 9.83 -20.48 -2.93
CA HIS A 225 9.58 -21.65 -2.12
C HIS A 225 8.07 -21.78 -1.92
N PRO A 226 7.41 -22.74 -2.58
CA PRO A 226 5.98 -22.94 -2.37
C PRO A 226 5.73 -23.31 -0.91
N LYS A 227 4.72 -22.69 -0.30
CA LYS A 227 4.24 -23.03 1.05
C LYS A 227 2.82 -23.57 0.91
N VAL A 228 2.57 -24.74 1.52
CA VAL A 228 1.21 -25.24 1.70
C VAL A 228 0.63 -24.56 2.92
N PHE A 229 -0.43 -23.78 2.74
CA PHE A 229 -1.09 -23.09 3.84
C PHE A 229 -1.97 -24.09 4.62
N SER A 230 -1.61 -24.35 5.88
CA SER A 230 -2.53 -24.95 6.86
C SER A 230 -3.43 -23.85 7.43
N GLY A 231 -4.65 -24.19 7.85
CA GLY A 231 -5.71 -23.22 8.23
C GLY A 231 -5.39 -22.22 9.36
N THR A 232 -4.20 -22.27 9.96
CA THR A 232 -3.72 -21.31 10.98
C THR A 232 -2.53 -20.46 10.50
N SER A 233 -2.22 -20.48 9.21
CA SER A 233 -1.03 -19.80 8.66
C SER A 233 -1.18 -18.28 8.71
N LYS A 234 -0.14 -17.60 9.20
CA LYS A 234 0.02 -16.14 9.16
C LYS A 234 1.22 -15.76 8.32
N TRP A 235 1.19 -14.58 7.70
CA TRP A 235 2.34 -14.02 7.01
C TRP A 235 3.46 -13.68 7.99
N THR A 236 4.69 -14.05 7.64
CA THR A 236 5.90 -13.66 8.37
C THR A 236 6.87 -13.00 7.41
N ALA A 237 7.38 -11.82 7.76
CA ALA A 237 8.42 -11.17 6.97
C ALA A 237 9.70 -12.01 7.02
N VAL A 238 10.22 -12.40 5.86
CA VAL A 238 11.50 -13.12 5.73
C VAL A 238 12.65 -12.13 5.58
N LEU A 239 12.41 -11.05 4.86
CA LEU A 239 13.36 -9.98 4.59
C LEU A 239 12.59 -8.66 4.49
N LYS A 240 13.20 -7.60 5.02
CA LYS A 240 12.68 -6.24 4.93
C LYS A 240 13.80 -5.35 4.40
N ILE A 241 13.53 -4.65 3.30
CA ILE A 241 14.49 -3.72 2.71
C ILE A 241 13.83 -2.35 2.56
N PRO A 242 14.44 -1.27 3.09
CA PRO A 242 15.56 -1.28 4.04
C PRO A 242 15.12 -1.72 5.44
N ASP A 243 16.07 -2.12 6.29
CA ASP A 243 15.80 -2.47 7.70
C ASP A 243 15.11 -1.31 8.44
N ASN A 244 15.68 -0.11 8.31
CA ASN A 244 15.13 1.13 8.86
C ASN A 244 14.88 2.17 7.76
N ILE A 245 13.64 2.21 7.26
CA ILE A 245 13.21 3.17 6.23
C ILE A 245 13.28 4.63 6.70
N CYS A 246 13.17 4.88 8.02
CA CYS A 246 13.25 6.24 8.56
C CYS A 246 14.65 6.84 8.35
N LEU A 247 15.69 6.01 8.31
CA LEU A 247 17.08 6.44 8.08
C LEU A 247 17.51 6.37 6.62
N ALA A 248 16.92 5.48 5.83
CA ALA A 248 17.33 5.23 4.44
C ALA A 248 16.97 6.36 3.48
N ILE A 249 15.86 7.07 3.71
CA ILE A 249 15.41 8.13 2.80
C ILE A 249 16.16 9.43 3.12
N LEU A 250 17.03 9.83 2.21
CA LEU A 250 17.89 11.02 2.33
C LEU A 250 17.68 12.02 1.17
N GLY A 251 16.63 11.85 0.39
CA GLY A 251 16.32 12.74 -0.73
C GLY A 251 15.86 14.13 -0.27
N GLY A 252 16.24 15.17 -1.02
CA GLY A 252 15.85 16.56 -0.75
C GLY A 252 14.46 16.93 -1.26
N ARG A 253 13.75 15.99 -1.91
CA ARG A 253 12.40 16.18 -2.45
C ARG A 253 11.43 15.15 -1.88
N GLY A 254 10.20 15.58 -1.65
CA GLY A 254 9.17 14.77 -1.00
C GLY A 254 9.22 14.86 0.53
N SER A 255 8.28 14.18 1.20
CA SER A 255 8.15 14.25 2.65
C SER A 255 8.98 13.22 3.42
N GLY A 256 9.59 12.26 2.73
CA GLY A 256 10.29 11.13 3.32
C GLY A 256 9.38 9.93 3.59
N ALA A 257 9.76 9.13 4.60
CA ALA A 257 9.07 7.89 4.99
C ALA A 257 7.64 8.14 5.49
N CYS A 258 7.40 9.24 6.18
CA CYS A 258 6.07 9.71 6.58
C CYS A 258 5.68 10.94 5.75
N GLY A 259 4.45 11.44 5.92
CA GLY A 259 4.02 12.71 5.31
C GLY A 259 4.76 13.91 5.89
N PHE A 260 4.50 15.09 5.33
CA PHE A 260 5.13 16.34 5.82
C PHE A 260 4.74 16.59 7.27
N ASN A 261 5.65 17.18 8.05
CA ASN A 261 5.47 17.48 9.48
C ASN A 261 5.20 16.24 10.37
N ASN A 262 5.37 15.03 9.84
CA ASN A 262 5.19 13.76 10.55
C ASN A 262 6.57 13.16 10.87
N VAL A 263 6.66 12.33 11.91
CA VAL A 263 7.92 11.73 12.37
C VAL A 263 7.87 10.22 12.22
N CYS A 264 8.86 9.67 11.50
CA CYS A 264 9.08 8.24 11.34
C CYS A 264 9.89 7.69 12.50
N SER A 265 9.45 6.59 13.09
CA SER A 265 10.24 5.80 14.04
C SER A 265 10.11 4.32 13.75
N VAL A 266 11.06 3.52 14.20
CA VAL A 266 10.99 2.06 14.14
C VAL A 266 10.82 1.52 15.56
N ASP A 267 9.88 0.60 15.76
CA ASP A 267 9.71 -0.09 17.04
C ASP A 267 10.67 -1.29 17.18
N ASP A 268 10.65 -1.94 18.35
CA ASP A 268 11.54 -3.07 18.65
C ASP A 268 11.33 -4.27 17.72
N SER A 269 10.18 -4.36 17.04
CA SER A 269 9.90 -5.40 16.04
C SER A 269 10.49 -5.09 14.67
N GLY A 270 11.11 -3.92 14.51
CA GLY A 270 11.57 -3.42 13.22
C GLY A 270 10.44 -2.82 12.38
N THR A 271 9.23 -2.62 12.92
CA THR A 271 8.11 -2.05 12.18
C THR A 271 8.17 -0.52 12.21
N SER A 272 7.98 0.11 11.04
CA SER A 272 8.01 1.57 10.94
C SER A 272 6.64 2.18 11.20
N ASN A 273 6.65 3.18 12.08
CA ASN A 273 5.49 3.92 12.55
C ASN A 273 5.66 5.41 12.20
N CYS A 274 4.52 6.08 12.01
CA CYS A 274 4.46 7.52 11.78
C CYS A 274 3.57 8.14 12.86
N ALA A 275 4.04 9.20 13.50
CA ALA A 275 3.27 9.97 14.47
C ALA A 275 3.49 11.47 14.28
N CYS A 276 2.39 12.23 14.29
CA CYS A 276 2.47 13.68 14.37
C CYS A 276 3.12 14.06 15.71
N PRO A 277 4.01 15.05 15.72
CA PRO A 277 4.49 15.64 16.96
C PRO A 277 3.35 16.21 17.81
N GLU A 278 3.63 16.42 19.09
CA GLU A 278 2.73 17.17 19.95
C GLU A 278 2.44 18.58 19.37
N SER A 279 1.23 19.07 19.57
CA SER A 279 0.70 20.29 18.92
C SER A 279 0.51 20.22 17.41
N TYR A 280 0.61 19.04 16.80
CA TYR A 280 0.25 18.78 15.41
C TYR A 280 -0.86 17.72 15.31
N SER A 281 -1.68 17.81 14.28
CA SER A 281 -2.74 16.84 13.95
C SER A 281 -2.62 16.36 12.51
N LEU A 282 -3.15 15.18 12.23
CA LEU A 282 -3.20 14.65 10.87
C LEU A 282 -4.04 15.57 9.97
N LEU A 283 -3.59 15.78 8.73
CA LEU A 283 -4.41 16.44 7.71
C LEU A 283 -5.62 15.59 7.29
N ASP A 284 -5.43 14.27 7.25
CA ASP A 284 -6.46 13.27 7.03
C ASP A 284 -6.37 12.23 8.14
N GLU A 285 -7.40 12.16 8.99
CA GLU A 285 -7.46 11.25 10.13
C GLU A 285 -7.40 9.76 9.72
N ASN A 286 -7.74 9.45 8.46
CA ASN A 286 -7.69 8.09 7.92
C ASN A 286 -6.32 7.71 7.36
N ASP A 287 -5.38 8.66 7.27
CA ASP A 287 -4.02 8.43 6.79
C ASP A 287 -3.00 8.76 7.90
N LYS A 288 -2.82 7.83 8.85
CA LYS A 288 -1.85 7.95 9.95
C LYS A 288 -0.40 8.17 9.48
N ARG A 289 -0.07 7.74 8.27
CA ARG A 289 1.25 7.91 7.64
C ARG A 289 1.34 9.17 6.78
N GLY A 290 0.23 9.90 6.66
CA GLY A 290 0.07 11.12 5.91
C GLY A 290 0.73 12.32 6.57
N SER A 291 0.42 13.50 6.05
CA SER A 291 1.02 14.74 6.52
C SER A 291 0.28 15.30 7.73
N CYS A 292 0.99 16.02 8.59
CA CYS A 292 0.44 16.70 9.75
C CYS A 292 0.36 18.22 9.51
N LYS A 293 -0.51 18.90 10.25
CA LYS A 293 -0.59 20.36 10.35
C LYS A 293 -0.43 20.80 11.81
N PRO A 294 0.11 22.00 12.06
CA PRO A 294 0.05 22.60 13.38
C PRO A 294 -1.41 22.77 13.84
N ASN A 295 -1.65 22.62 15.15
CA ASN A 295 -2.96 22.84 15.78
C ASN A 295 -3.21 24.33 16.12
N TYR A 296 -2.25 25.18 15.80
CA TYR A 296 -2.28 26.61 16.08
C TYR A 296 -1.91 27.39 14.83
N THR A 297 -2.26 28.67 14.81
CA THR A 297 -1.78 29.60 13.79
C THR A 297 -0.58 30.35 14.32
N GLN A 298 0.46 30.45 13.51
CA GLN A 298 1.61 31.28 13.83
C GLN A 298 1.22 32.76 13.71
N ASN A 299 1.25 33.47 14.84
CA ASN A 299 1.03 34.91 14.93
C ASN A 299 2.34 35.66 15.13
N CYS A 300 2.74 36.44 14.12
CA CYS A 300 3.95 37.26 14.18
C CYS A 300 3.68 38.74 14.46
N ASP A 301 2.41 39.14 14.50
CA ASP A 301 1.97 40.51 14.73
C ASP A 301 1.46 40.68 16.17
N HIS A 302 2.24 40.21 17.14
CA HIS A 302 1.91 40.36 18.56
C HIS A 302 2.73 41.49 19.20
N ASN A 303 2.06 42.31 20.02
CA ASN A 303 2.72 43.29 20.87
C ASN A 303 3.10 42.59 22.18
N GLY A 304 4.37 42.19 22.35
CA GLY A 304 4.85 41.52 23.56
C GLY A 304 6.12 40.69 23.33
N SER A 305 6.55 39.93 24.34
CA SER A 305 7.64 38.96 24.17
C SER A 305 7.13 37.72 23.46
N SER A 306 7.90 37.16 22.53
CA SER A 306 7.59 35.86 21.92
C SER A 306 7.44 34.74 22.96
N GLU A 307 8.08 34.89 24.12
CA GLU A 307 8.02 33.97 25.27
C GLU A 307 6.63 33.92 25.93
N ASP A 308 5.84 34.99 25.80
CA ASP A 308 4.48 35.04 26.34
C ASP A 308 3.50 34.24 25.46
N VAL A 309 3.81 34.14 24.17
CA VAL A 309 2.91 33.54 23.16
C VAL A 309 3.31 32.11 22.80
N TYR A 310 4.61 31.82 22.77
CA TYR A 310 5.14 30.55 22.28
C TYR A 310 5.89 29.79 23.37
N ASP A 311 5.89 28.47 23.23
CA ASP A 311 6.77 27.56 23.96
C ASP A 311 7.32 26.48 23.03
N PHE A 312 8.10 25.56 23.60
CA PHE A 312 8.64 24.41 22.89
C PHE A 312 8.21 23.09 23.49
N VAL A 313 7.87 22.14 22.61
CA VAL A 313 7.92 20.72 22.95
C VAL A 313 9.34 20.23 22.66
N GLU A 314 10.00 19.70 23.68
CA GLU A 314 11.30 19.07 23.53
C GLU A 314 11.16 17.62 23.06
N VAL A 315 11.89 17.27 22.00
CA VAL A 315 12.01 15.91 21.49
C VAL A 315 13.48 15.50 21.46
N ILE A 316 13.78 14.28 21.87
CA ILE A 316 15.13 13.72 21.82
C ILE A 316 15.27 12.77 20.64
N ASP A 317 16.49 12.63 20.15
CA ASP A 317 16.86 11.71 19.06
C ASP A 317 16.02 11.93 17.79
N THR A 318 15.60 13.18 17.55
CA THR A 318 14.63 13.53 16.50
C THR A 318 15.14 14.70 15.65
N ASP A 319 15.01 14.60 14.33
CA ASP A 319 15.40 15.64 13.36
C ASP A 319 14.50 15.57 12.12
N TRP A 320 14.50 16.68 11.35
CA TRP A 320 13.90 16.82 10.01
C TRP A 320 14.98 17.30 9.03
N PRO A 321 15.89 16.41 8.58
CA PRO A 321 17.01 16.84 7.75
C PRO A 321 16.58 17.42 6.41
N LEU A 322 17.43 18.29 5.86
CA LEU A 322 17.24 18.97 4.58
C LEU A 322 16.08 20.00 4.58
N SER A 323 15.50 20.30 5.75
CA SER A 323 14.51 21.37 5.96
C SER A 323 15.08 22.59 6.70
N ASP A 324 16.39 22.61 6.94
CA ASP A 324 17.10 23.76 7.51
C ASP A 324 17.18 24.92 6.52
N TYR A 325 16.97 26.14 7.02
CA TYR A 325 17.17 27.38 6.26
C TYR A 325 18.30 28.25 6.83
N GLU A 326 18.76 27.95 8.05
CA GLU A 326 19.83 28.67 8.72
C GLU A 326 20.50 27.76 9.77
N GLN A 327 21.81 27.92 9.91
CA GLN A 327 22.62 27.25 10.93
C GLN A 327 23.39 28.29 11.74
N LEU A 328 23.30 28.19 13.07
CA LEU A 328 24.01 29.05 14.02
C LEU A 328 25.08 28.22 14.74
N LYS A 329 26.32 28.70 14.72
CA LYS A 329 27.47 28.05 15.36
C LYS A 329 28.62 29.05 15.60
N PRO A 330 29.24 29.09 16.79
CA PRO A 330 28.83 28.39 18.02
C PRO A 330 27.62 29.07 18.67
N ILE A 331 26.82 28.31 19.43
CA ILE A 331 25.67 28.82 20.17
C ILE A 331 25.32 27.88 21.34
N SER A 332 24.78 28.40 22.43
CA SER A 332 24.24 27.59 23.53
C SER A 332 22.82 27.06 23.23
N GLU A 333 22.36 26.06 23.97
CA GLU A 333 20.98 25.55 23.86
C GLU A 333 19.94 26.65 24.11
N LEU A 334 20.17 27.49 25.13
CA LEU A 334 19.27 28.59 25.48
C LEU A 334 19.18 29.61 24.35
N GLU A 335 20.31 30.04 23.80
CA GLU A 335 20.34 30.97 22.68
C GLU A 335 19.68 30.35 21.44
N CYS A 336 19.88 29.06 21.17
CA CYS A 336 19.21 28.36 20.07
C CYS A 336 17.68 28.40 20.20
N LYS A 337 17.14 28.15 21.40
CA LYS A 337 15.71 28.29 21.71
C LYS A 337 15.24 29.72 21.48
N THR A 338 15.93 30.72 22.04
CA THR A 338 15.56 32.14 21.91
C THR A 338 15.58 32.62 20.45
N GLN A 339 16.59 32.22 19.67
CA GLN A 339 16.70 32.61 18.25
C GLN A 339 15.56 32.05 17.39
N CYS A 340 15.07 30.85 17.69
CA CYS A 340 13.91 30.28 17.01
C CYS A 340 12.58 30.88 17.52
N LEU A 341 12.49 31.13 18.82
CA LEU A 341 11.29 31.69 19.43
C LEU A 341 10.98 33.09 18.89
N ASN A 342 12.01 33.91 18.67
CA ASN A 342 11.89 35.26 18.13
C ASN A 342 11.81 35.31 16.59
N ASP A 343 11.96 34.18 15.91
CA ASP A 343 11.85 34.12 14.45
C ASP A 343 10.46 33.63 14.00
N CYS A 344 9.80 34.45 13.18
CA CYS A 344 8.51 34.17 12.58
C CYS A 344 8.55 33.00 11.57
N PHE A 345 9.69 32.68 10.98
CA PHE A 345 9.82 31.54 10.06
C PHE A 345 10.23 30.25 10.75
N CYS A 346 10.72 30.32 12.00
CA CYS A 346 11.18 29.14 12.72
C CYS A 346 10.01 28.36 13.32
N ALA A 347 9.85 27.12 12.85
CA ALA A 347 8.91 26.15 13.39
C ALA A 347 9.61 25.14 14.32
N VAL A 348 10.86 24.77 14.00
CA VAL A 348 11.65 23.82 14.80
C VAL A 348 13.09 24.30 14.86
N ALA A 349 13.70 24.23 16.04
CA ALA A 349 15.13 24.32 16.23
C ALA A 349 15.71 22.97 16.61
N ILE A 350 16.82 22.57 15.98
CA ILE A 350 17.56 21.36 16.33
C ILE A 350 18.90 21.77 16.93
N TYR A 351 19.23 21.24 18.09
CA TYR A 351 20.47 21.52 18.82
C TYR A 351 21.32 20.27 19.00
N LEU A 352 22.62 20.43 18.82
CA LEU A 352 23.65 19.41 19.04
C LEU A 352 24.72 19.98 19.97
N ASP A 353 24.86 19.37 21.14
CA ASP A 353 25.59 19.94 22.29
C ASP A 353 27.11 19.89 22.14
N ASP A 354 27.66 18.76 21.68
CA ASP A 354 29.11 18.55 21.51
C ASP A 354 29.75 19.55 20.54
N GLN A 355 28.96 20.12 19.63
CA GLN A 355 29.41 21.05 18.60
C GLN A 355 28.88 22.48 18.77
N GLY A 356 28.03 22.74 19.78
CA GLY A 356 27.35 24.02 19.96
C GLY A 356 26.67 24.51 18.67
N SER A 357 25.96 23.61 17.99
CA SER A 357 25.36 23.86 16.66
C SER A 357 23.84 23.85 16.74
N CYS A 358 23.20 24.86 16.14
CA CYS A 358 21.75 25.00 16.06
C CYS A 358 21.29 25.11 14.61
N TRP A 359 20.28 24.34 14.21
CA TRP A 359 19.66 24.42 12.89
C TRP A 359 18.21 24.88 13.02
N LYS A 360 17.86 25.97 12.35
CA LYS A 360 16.49 26.50 12.30
C LYS A 360 15.78 25.97 11.06
N LYS A 361 14.54 25.52 11.24
CA LYS A 361 13.72 24.87 10.20
C LYS A 361 12.36 25.55 10.05
N LYS A 362 11.87 25.61 8.81
CA LYS A 362 10.59 26.23 8.44
C LYS A 362 9.63 25.18 7.89
N LEU A 363 8.32 25.44 8.00
CA LEU A 363 7.30 24.57 7.42
C LEU A 363 7.29 24.67 5.88
N PRO A 364 6.89 23.59 5.17
CA PRO A 364 6.66 22.24 5.71
C PRO A 364 7.99 21.52 6.01
N LEU A 365 8.00 20.72 7.07
CA LEU A 365 9.13 19.88 7.46
C LEU A 365 9.08 18.54 6.69
N SER A 366 10.22 18.13 6.13
CA SER A 366 10.40 16.84 5.43
C SER A 366 11.32 15.92 6.22
N ASN A 367 11.29 14.63 5.91
CA ASN A 367 12.23 13.62 6.42
C ASN A 367 12.27 13.54 7.96
N GLY A 368 11.14 13.79 8.62
CA GLY A 368 11.03 13.68 10.07
C GLY A 368 11.34 12.26 10.52
N LYS A 369 12.30 12.12 11.44
CA LYS A 369 12.75 10.82 11.94
C LYS A 369 13.14 10.89 13.40
N LYS A 370 12.92 9.77 14.10
CA LYS A 370 13.35 9.52 15.47
C LYS A 370 14.14 8.23 15.55
N ASP A 371 15.41 8.32 15.94
CA ASP A 371 16.33 7.19 16.10
C ASP A 371 17.53 7.59 16.98
N LYS A 372 18.02 6.70 17.84
CA LYS A 372 19.15 6.97 18.74
C LYS A 372 20.41 7.46 18.01
N SER A 373 20.63 7.03 16.76
CA SER A 373 21.75 7.49 15.94
C SER A 373 21.65 8.95 15.50
N VAL A 374 20.45 9.56 15.58
CA VAL A 374 20.26 10.99 15.30
C VAL A 374 20.99 11.83 16.33
N ASN A 375 20.93 11.46 17.62
CA ASN A 375 21.64 12.09 18.74
C ASN A 375 21.56 13.63 18.75
N ARG A 376 20.33 14.17 18.72
CA ARG A 376 20.06 15.62 18.75
C ARG A 376 18.83 15.92 19.58
N LYS A 377 18.77 17.14 20.13
CA LYS A 377 17.55 17.68 20.73
C LYS A 377 16.80 18.52 19.71
N GLY A 378 15.50 18.32 19.59
CA GLY A 378 14.61 19.15 18.82
C GLY A 378 13.67 19.94 19.71
N PHE A 379 13.43 21.19 19.34
CA PHE A 379 12.52 22.10 20.02
C PHE A 379 11.45 22.52 19.02
N ILE A 380 10.27 21.93 19.17
CA ILE A 380 9.13 22.16 18.27
C ILE A 380 8.31 23.31 18.86
N LYS A 381 8.31 24.44 18.17
CA LYS A 381 7.60 25.64 18.62
C LYS A 381 6.10 25.38 18.58
N PHE A 382 5.36 25.85 19.58
CA PHE A 382 3.90 25.87 19.56
C PHE A 382 3.35 27.13 20.23
N ASN A 383 2.11 27.51 19.91
CA ASN A 383 1.43 28.64 20.54
C ASN A 383 0.70 28.17 21.81
N LYS A 384 0.87 28.89 22.93
CA LYS A 384 0.28 28.56 24.24
C LYS A 384 -1.23 28.81 24.32
N ALA A 385 -1.78 29.60 23.40
CA ALA A 385 -3.16 30.10 23.42
C ALA A 385 -4.21 29.10 22.92
#